data_AF-R7VF59-F1
#
_entry.id   AF-R7VF59-F1
#
_cell.length_a   1.000
_cell.length_b   1.000
_cell.length_c   1.000
_cell.angle_alpha   90.00
_cell.angle_beta   90.00
_cell.angle_gamma   90.00
#
_symmetry.space_group_name_H-M   'P 1'
#
loop_
_entity.id
_entity.type
_entity.pdbx_description
1 polymer ?
#
loop_
_entity_poly.entity_id
_entity_poly.type
_entity_poly.pdbx_seq_one_letter_code
_entity_poly.pdbx_strand_id
1 'polypeptide(L)' 'LPNIIEATVLTGKARGLHVFIPKIPLIPSDTPFHFKRLQFPVNLSFSITINKSQG' A
#
# COMPACT_ATOMS: atom_id res chain seq x y z
N LEU A 1 6.55 10.85 -16.39
CA LEU A 1 6.82 9.48 -15.88
C LEU A 1 5.71 9.09 -14.91
N PRO A 2 5.19 7.86 -14.95
CA PRO A 2 4.19 7.41 -13.97
C PRO A 2 4.78 7.48 -12.56
N ASN A 3 3.98 7.96 -11.60
CA ASN A 3 4.40 8.03 -10.20
C ASN A 3 4.33 6.63 -9.57
N ILE A 4 5.49 5.99 -9.42
CA ILE A 4 5.67 4.59 -9.01
C ILE A 4 6.77 4.52 -7.96
N ILE A 5 6.61 3.64 -6.97
CA ILE A 5 7.69 3.31 -6.04
C ILE A 5 8.45 2.11 -6.58
N GLU A 6 9.76 2.26 -6.74
CA GLU A 6 10.68 1.15 -6.99
C GLU A 6 11.28 0.69 -5.66
N ALA A 7 11.31 -0.61 -5.41
CA ALA A 7 11.85 -1.18 -4.19
C ALA A 7 12.52 -2.54 -4.43
N THR A 8 13.46 -2.90 -3.55
CA THR A 8 14.04 -4.24 -3.49
C THR A 8 13.50 -4.98 -2.26
N VAL A 9 13.09 -6.23 -2.44
CA VAL A 9 12.61 -7.05 -1.33
C VAL A 9 13.80 -7.50 -0.48
N LEU A 10 13.82 -7.11 0.79
CA LEU A 10 14.96 -7.38 1.69
C LEU A 10 14.89 -8.76 2.37
N THR A 11 13.69 -9.32 2.56
CA THR A 11 13.46 -10.52 3.36
C THR A 11 12.42 -11.46 2.73
N GLY A 12 12.32 -12.70 3.24
CA GLY A 12 11.35 -13.69 2.77
C GLY A 12 11.72 -14.38 1.45
N LYS A 13 10.76 -15.12 0.86
CA LYS A 13 10.98 -15.96 -0.33
C LYS A 13 11.35 -15.18 -1.58
N ALA A 14 10.91 -13.93 -1.67
CA ALA A 14 11.11 -13.04 -2.82
C ALA A 14 12.33 -12.11 -2.67
N ARG A 15 13.23 -12.38 -1.70
CA ARG A 15 14.39 -11.54 -1.41
C ARG A 15 15.25 -11.29 -2.66
N GLY A 16 15.71 -10.06 -2.82
CA GLY A 16 16.56 -9.61 -3.93
C GLY A 16 15.80 -9.22 -5.19
N LEU A 17 14.49 -9.49 -5.27
CA LEU A 17 13.68 -9.05 -6.41
C LEU A 17 13.45 -7.54 -6.38
N HIS A 18 13.58 -6.92 -7.55
CA HIS A 18 13.14 -5.56 -7.81
C HIS A 18 11.65 -5.57 -8.11
N VAL A 19 10.89 -4.74 -7.40
CA VAL A 19 9.45 -4.64 -7.52
C VAL A 19 9.03 -3.19 -7.75
N PHE A 20 7.97 -3.03 -8.53
CA PHE A 20 7.32 -1.75 -8.78
C PHE A 20 5.97 -1.73 -8.08
N ILE A 21 5.73 -0.73 -7.24
CA ILE A 21 4.51 -0.57 -6.47
C ILE A 21 3.74 0.63 -7.05
N PRO A 22 2.65 0.39 -7.81
CA PRO A 22 1.82 1.47 -8.35
C PRO A 22 0.83 2.00 -7.31
N LYS A 23 0.24 3.17 -7.58
CA LYS A 23 -0.92 3.67 -6.80
C LYS A 23 -2.17 2.85 -7.15
N ILE A 24 -2.91 2.46 -6.13
CA ILE A 24 -4.21 1.80 -6.25
C ILE A 24 -5.35 2.75 -5.88
N PRO A 25 -6.52 2.63 -6.53
CA PRO A 25 -7.72 3.34 -6.12
C PRO A 25 -8.38 2.67 -4.93
N LEU A 26 -8.66 3.44 -3.88
CA LEU A 26 -9.53 3.08 -2.78
C LEU A 26 -10.83 3.90 -2.91
N ILE A 27 -11.93 3.20 -3.12
CA ILE A 27 -13.26 3.79 -3.29
C ILE A 27 -14.13 3.28 -2.14
N PRO A 28 -14.47 4.12 -1.15
CA PRO A 28 -15.42 3.76 -0.12
C PRO A 28 -16.82 3.53 -0.70
N SER A 29 -17.52 2.50 -0.24
CA SER A 29 -18.92 2.24 -0.60
C SER A 29 -19.91 3.07 0.22
N ASP A 30 -19.53 3.44 1.45
CA ASP A 30 -20.46 3.93 2.47
C ASP A 30 -20.39 5.46 2.66
N THR A 31 -20.05 6.19 1.60
CA THR A 31 -19.96 7.66 1.64
C THR A 31 -21.12 8.30 0.89
N PRO A 32 -21.71 9.41 1.38
CA PRO A 32 -22.84 10.09 0.73
C PRO A 32 -22.48 10.78 -0.59
N PHE A 33 -21.23 10.67 -1.03
CA PHE A 33 -20.71 11.20 -2.28
C PHE A 33 -19.67 10.22 -2.87
N HIS A 34 -19.44 10.33 -4.18
CA HIS A 34 -18.40 9.57 -4.86
C HIS A 34 -17.02 10.06 -4.42
N PHE A 35 -16.32 9.25 -3.62
CA PHE A 35 -14.95 9.52 -3.19
C PHE A 35 -13.98 8.47 -3.72
N LYS A 36 -12.86 8.92 -4.29
CA LYS A 36 -11.79 8.04 -4.77
C LYS A 36 -10.44 8.53 -4.24
N ARG A 37 -9.79 7.71 -3.42
CA ARG A 37 -8.44 7.97 -2.91
C ARG A 37 -7.42 7.15 -3.70
N LEU A 38 -6.48 7.81 -4.37
CA LEU A 38 -5.33 7.14 -5.01
C LEU A 38 -4.15 7.08 -4.03
N GLN A 39 -3.76 5.89 -3.61
CA GLN A 39 -2.69 5.68 -2.63
C GLN A 39 -1.75 4.55 -3.04
N PHE A 40 -0.50 4.61 -2.59
CA PHE A 40 0.36 3.42 -2.66
C PHE A 40 -0.08 2.41 -1.59
N PRO A 41 -0.10 1.10 -1.90
CA PRO A 41 -0.45 0.05 -0.94
C PRO A 41 0.74 -0.26 0.01
N VAL A 42 1.27 0.76 0.68
CA VAL A 42 2.39 0.63 1.63
C VAL A 42 2.12 1.46 2.88
N ASN A 43 2.52 0.94 4.04
CA ASN A 43 2.48 1.64 5.32
C ASN A 43 3.81 1.42 6.05
N LEU A 44 4.37 2.47 6.65
CA LEU A 44 5.50 2.34 7.56
C LEU A 44 5.04 1.64 8.85
N SER A 45 5.69 0.55 9.23
CA SER A 45 5.20 -0.36 10.28
C SER A 45 6.26 -0.67 11.36
N PHE A 46 6.90 0.36 11.90
CA PHE A 46 7.74 0.19 13.10
C PHE A 46 6.90 -0.13 14.35
N SER A 47 5.71 0.47 14.42
CA SER A 47 4.69 0.17 15.41
C SER A 47 3.32 0.40 14.76
N ILE A 48 2.40 -0.52 15.00
CA ILE A 48 1.01 -0.45 14.51
C ILE A 48 0.09 -0.62 15.71
N THR A 49 -1.07 0.04 15.69
CA THR A 49 -2.07 -0.12 16.76
C THR A 49 -2.75 -1.49 16.65
N ILE A 50 -3.31 -1.99 17.76
CA ILE A 50 -3.97 -3.32 17.82
C ILE A 50 -5.05 -3.44 16.73
N ASN A 51 -5.92 -2.44 16.59
CA ASN A 51 -6.98 -2.47 15.58
C ASN A 51 -6.45 -2.45 14.13
N LYS A 52 -5.19 -2.04 13.91
CA LYS A 52 -4.55 -2.06 12.59
C LYS A 52 -3.84 -3.38 12.29
N SER A 53 -3.48 -4.16 13.31
CA SER A 53 -2.88 -5.49 13.15
C SER A 53 -3.91 -6.62 13.13
N GLN A 54 -5.14 -6.35 13.58
CA GLN A 54 -6.25 -7.28 13.51
C GLN A 54 -6.74 -7.41 12.07
N GLY A 55 -6.88 -8.66 11.62
CA GLY A 55 -7.33 -9.03 10.28
C GLY A 55 -8.81 -8.73 10.07
#